data_AF-A0A852M3F3-F1
#
_entry.id   AF-A0A852M3F3-F1
#
_cell.length_a   1.000
_cell.length_b   1.000
_cell.length_c   1.000
_cell.angle_alpha   90.00
_cell.angle_beta   90.00
_cell.angle_gamma   90.00
#
_symmetry.space_group_name_H-M   'P 1'
#
loop_
_entity.id
_entity.type
_entity.pdbx_description
1 polymer ?
#
loop_
_entity_poly.entity_id
_entity_poly.type
_entity_poly.pdbx_seq_one_letter_code
_entity_poly.pdbx_strand_id
1 'polypeptide(L)'
;SPGYTQQLAFRKPDGSYAAFKDRPSSTWLTAYVAKVFAMSIKLIHIDPEVVCGAVKWLILEKQKPDGIFQEDAPVIHKEMVGGYVGAEPEVSLTAFVLVALEEAKGICKDHVNSLEGSINRASEYLSRRYQSLARPYTVALTSYALALTGKLKSEKVLMKFSK
;
A
#
# COMPACT_ATOMS: atom_id res chain seq x y z
N SER A 1 -1.02 -13.71 19.56
CA SER A 1 -2.47 -13.71 19.31
C SER A 1 -2.77 -14.65 18.14
N PRO A 2 -3.81 -15.50 18.19
CA PRO A 2 -4.08 -16.55 17.20
C PRO A 2 -4.10 -16.09 15.73
N GLY A 3 -4.55 -14.85 15.47
CA GLY A 3 -4.58 -14.27 14.13
C GLY A 3 -3.19 -13.98 13.52
N TYR A 4 -2.19 -13.64 14.34
CA TYR A 4 -0.81 -13.44 13.88
C TYR A 4 -0.21 -14.75 13.33
N THR A 5 -0.41 -15.85 14.06
CA THR A 5 0.04 -17.18 13.66
C THR A 5 -0.67 -17.66 12.39
N GLN A 6 -1.96 -17.32 12.24
CA GLN A 6 -2.74 -17.69 11.06
C GLN A 6 -2.36 -16.88 9.81
N GLN A 7 -1.99 -15.61 9.95
CA GLN A 7 -1.51 -14.80 8.82
C GLN A 7 -0.10 -15.18 8.37
N LEU A 8 0.79 -15.58 9.30
CA LEU A 8 2.09 -16.14 8.95
C LEU A 8 1.97 -17.41 8.09
N ALA A 9 0.87 -18.17 8.20
CA ALA A 9 0.64 -19.34 7.35
C ALA A 9 0.52 -19.00 5.86
N PHE A 10 0.26 -17.74 5.51
CA PHE A 10 0.14 -17.28 4.12
C PHE A 10 1.33 -16.42 3.64
N ARG A 11 2.34 -16.24 4.51
CA ARG A 11 3.61 -15.59 4.17
C ARG A 11 4.46 -16.54 3.34
N LYS A 12 5.03 -16.03 2.24
CA LYS A 12 5.98 -16.74 1.39
C LYS A 12 7.44 -16.46 1.78
N PRO A 13 8.40 -17.27 1.31
CA PRO A 13 9.82 -17.07 1.63
C PRO A 13 10.39 -15.71 1.22
N ASP A 14 9.83 -15.09 0.18
CA ASP A 14 10.20 -13.74 -0.30
C ASP A 14 9.57 -12.60 0.52
N GLY A 15 8.82 -12.91 1.59
CA GLY A 15 8.14 -11.92 2.44
C GLY A 15 6.76 -11.50 1.95
N SER A 16 6.32 -11.98 0.79
CA SER A 16 5.02 -11.64 0.21
C SER A 16 3.87 -12.50 0.77
N TYR A 17 2.63 -12.06 0.54
CA TYR A 17 1.42 -12.75 1.00
C TYR A 17 0.50 -13.12 -0.15
N ALA A 18 -0.16 -14.26 -0.04
CA ALA A 18 -1.16 -14.73 -0.99
C ALA A 18 -2.39 -15.26 -0.25
N ALA A 19 -3.57 -15.24 -0.88
CA ALA A 19 -4.78 -15.82 -0.27
C ALA A 19 -4.63 -17.33 0.01
N PHE A 20 -3.82 -18.02 -0.80
CA PHE A 20 -3.44 -19.42 -0.65
C PHE A 20 -1.98 -19.59 -1.10
N LYS A 21 -1.23 -20.53 -0.52
CA LYS A 21 0.22 -20.70 -0.76
C LYS A 21 0.57 -21.03 -2.22
N ASP A 22 -0.32 -21.72 -2.91
CA ASP A 22 -0.22 -22.14 -4.31
C ASP A 22 -0.56 -21.03 -5.32
N ARG A 23 -1.08 -19.89 -4.86
CA ARG A 23 -1.41 -18.76 -5.73
C ARG A 23 -0.29 -17.74 -5.84
N PRO A 24 -0.24 -16.94 -6.92
CA PRO A 24 0.60 -15.75 -6.98
C PRO A 24 0.36 -14.82 -5.79
N SER A 25 1.41 -14.14 -5.35
CA SER A 25 1.31 -13.20 -4.24
C SER A 25 0.56 -11.95 -4.66
N SER A 26 -0.27 -11.43 -3.75
CA SER A 26 -1.06 -10.22 -4.00
C SER A 26 -0.36 -9.01 -3.42
N THR A 27 -0.19 -7.98 -4.26
CA THR A 27 0.33 -6.68 -3.86
C THR A 27 -0.56 -6.04 -2.80
N TRP A 28 -1.88 -6.04 -3.02
CA TRP A 28 -2.82 -5.46 -2.07
C TRP A 28 -2.79 -6.18 -0.72
N LEU A 29 -2.82 -7.50 -0.73
CA LEU A 29 -2.80 -8.29 0.51
C LEU A 29 -1.49 -8.09 1.27
N THR A 30 -0.36 -8.11 0.57
CA THR A 30 0.96 -7.89 1.17
C THR A 30 1.04 -6.51 1.82
N ALA A 31 0.55 -5.47 1.15
CA ALA A 31 0.49 -4.12 1.71
C ALA A 31 -0.47 -4.01 2.91
N TYR A 32 -1.63 -4.67 2.85
CA TYR A 32 -2.58 -4.70 3.97
C TYR A 32 -1.95 -5.32 5.22
N VAL A 33 -1.30 -6.48 5.07
CA VAL A 33 -0.62 -7.16 6.19
C VAL A 33 0.52 -6.31 6.74
N ALA A 34 1.36 -5.73 5.88
CA ALA A 34 2.45 -4.85 6.29
C ALA A 34 1.92 -3.65 7.11
N LYS A 35 0.85 -3.00 6.64
CA LYS A 35 0.20 -1.89 7.35
C LYS A 35 -0.33 -2.31 8.72
N VAL A 36 -1.12 -3.39 8.78
CA VAL A 36 -1.72 -3.87 10.03
C VAL A 36 -0.64 -4.23 11.05
N PHE A 37 0.42 -4.91 10.62
CA PHE A 37 1.53 -5.28 11.50
C PHE A 37 2.35 -4.06 11.95
N ALA A 38 2.61 -3.10 11.05
CA ALA A 38 3.28 -1.85 11.42
C ALA A 38 2.49 -1.07 12.50
N MET A 39 1.16 -0.99 12.36
CA MET A 39 0.31 -0.34 13.36
C MET A 39 0.22 -1.13 14.68
N SER A 40 0.33 -2.47 14.62
CA SER A 40 0.16 -3.36 15.78
C SER A 40 1.45 -3.61 16.56
N ILE A 41 2.63 -3.27 16.04
CA ILE A 41 3.93 -3.58 16.66
C ILE A 41 4.09 -2.97 18.06
N LYS A 42 3.35 -1.88 18.36
CA LYS A 42 3.33 -1.24 19.67
C LYS A 42 2.49 -2.01 20.71
N LEU A 43 1.60 -2.88 20.26
CA LEU A 43 0.65 -3.63 21.09
C LEU A 43 1.06 -5.10 21.27
N ILE A 44 1.70 -5.68 20.25
CA ILE A 44 2.16 -7.07 20.24
C ILE A 44 3.56 -7.15 19.67
N HIS A 45 4.37 -8.07 20.18
CA HIS A 45 5.71 -8.32 19.64
C HIS A 45 5.60 -8.92 18.24
N ILE A 46 6.01 -8.16 17.23
CA ILE A 46 6.13 -8.57 15.83
C ILE A 46 7.59 -8.39 15.45
N ASP A 47 8.18 -9.42 14.85
CA ASP A 47 9.53 -9.35 14.33
C ASP A 47 9.58 -8.30 13.19
N PRO A 48 10.47 -7.27 13.28
CA PRO A 48 10.62 -6.26 12.24
C PRO A 48 10.82 -6.86 10.84
N GLU A 49 11.46 -8.01 10.72
CA GLU A 49 11.71 -8.67 9.43
C GLU A 49 10.43 -9.15 8.74
N VAL A 50 9.35 -9.38 9.50
CA VAL A 50 8.03 -9.70 8.93
C VAL A 50 7.48 -8.51 8.16
N VAL A 51 7.59 -7.31 8.74
CA VAL A 51 7.10 -6.07 8.13
C VAL A 51 8.04 -5.63 7.01
N CYS A 52 9.35 -5.62 7.29
CA CYS A 52 10.34 -5.10 6.36
C CYS A 52 10.60 -6.02 5.17
N GLY A 53 10.43 -7.33 5.32
CA GLY A 53 10.41 -8.27 4.20
C GLY A 53 9.25 -7.98 3.23
N ALA A 54 8.04 -7.76 3.75
CA ALA A 54 6.88 -7.40 2.93
C ALA A 54 7.07 -6.05 2.22
N VAL A 55 7.57 -5.05 2.95
CA VAL A 55 7.91 -3.72 2.40
C VAL A 55 8.94 -3.84 1.28
N LYS A 56 10.02 -4.58 1.50
CA LYS A 56 11.08 -4.78 0.52
C LYS A 56 10.54 -5.46 -0.74
N TRP A 57 9.73 -6.49 -0.59
CA TRP A 57 9.10 -7.18 -1.72
C TRP A 57 8.19 -6.25 -2.54
N LEU A 58 7.34 -5.45 -1.87
CA LEU A 58 6.50 -4.47 -2.57
C LEU A 58 7.33 -3.52 -3.42
N ILE A 59 8.43 -3.00 -2.88
CA ILE A 59 9.28 -2.03 -3.55
C ILE A 59 10.03 -2.65 -4.73
N LEU A 60 10.63 -3.83 -4.54
CA LEU A 60 11.49 -4.45 -5.54
C LEU A 60 10.70 -5.14 -6.65
N GLU A 61 9.59 -5.80 -6.32
CA GLU A 61 8.88 -6.67 -7.24
C GLU A 61 7.63 -6.02 -7.84
N LYS A 62 7.04 -5.02 -7.16
CA LYS A 62 5.71 -4.48 -7.51
C LYS A 62 5.68 -3.00 -7.83
N GLN A 63 6.76 -2.25 -7.58
CA GLN A 63 6.84 -0.85 -7.97
C GLN A 63 7.48 -0.69 -9.35
N LYS A 64 6.78 -0.01 -10.26
CA LYS A 64 7.32 0.43 -11.54
C LYS A 64 8.25 1.64 -11.38
N PRO A 65 9.16 1.90 -12.34
CA PRO A 65 10.05 3.07 -12.29
C PRO A 65 9.34 4.42 -12.20
N ASP A 66 8.11 4.52 -12.68
CA ASP A 66 7.25 5.71 -12.62
C ASP A 66 6.52 5.88 -11.27
N GLY A 67 6.72 4.96 -10.32
CA GLY A 67 6.15 5.00 -8.98
C GLY A 67 4.83 4.26 -8.81
N ILE A 68 4.27 3.71 -9.88
CA ILE A 68 3.02 2.94 -9.85
C ILE A 68 3.25 1.58 -9.19
N PHE A 69 2.34 1.16 -8.32
CA PHE A 69 2.28 -0.23 -7.85
C PHE A 69 1.28 -1.04 -8.68
N GLN A 70 1.66 -2.26 -9.06
CA GLN A 70 0.80 -3.16 -9.84
C GLN A 70 0.37 -4.39 -9.03
N GLU A 71 -0.81 -4.91 -9.34
CA GLU A 71 -1.33 -6.17 -8.81
C GLU A 71 -1.30 -7.22 -9.91
N ASP A 72 -0.52 -8.28 -9.68
CA ASP A 72 -0.32 -9.36 -10.65
C ASP A 72 -1.23 -10.57 -10.37
N ALA A 73 -1.88 -10.60 -9.20
CA ALA A 73 -2.83 -11.65 -8.85
C ALA A 73 -4.27 -11.23 -9.21
N PRO A 74 -5.08 -12.09 -9.85
CA PRO A 74 -6.50 -11.83 -10.00
C PRO A 74 -7.15 -11.80 -8.61
N VAL A 75 -7.50 -10.60 -8.14
CA VAL A 75 -8.10 -10.39 -6.82
C VAL A 75 -9.45 -11.07 -6.79
N ILE A 76 -9.61 -12.06 -5.89
CA ILE A 76 -10.84 -12.85 -5.72
C ILE A 76 -12.02 -11.94 -5.34
N HIS A 77 -11.74 -10.89 -4.57
CA HIS A 77 -12.71 -9.84 -4.22
C HIS A 77 -12.25 -8.50 -4.80
N LYS A 78 -12.59 -8.25 -6.07
CA LYS A 78 -12.27 -6.99 -6.75
C LYS A 78 -12.78 -5.77 -5.98
N GLU A 79 -13.87 -5.90 -5.23
CA GLU A 79 -14.43 -4.86 -4.35
C GLU A 79 -13.44 -4.35 -3.29
N MET A 80 -12.59 -5.23 -2.74
CA MET A 80 -11.58 -4.86 -1.73
C MET A 80 -10.40 -4.05 -2.30
N VAL A 81 -10.21 -4.10 -3.63
CA VAL A 81 -9.24 -3.27 -4.37
C VAL A 81 -9.90 -2.12 -5.14
N GLY A 82 -11.18 -1.85 -4.86
CA GLY A 82 -11.96 -0.83 -5.55
C GLY A 82 -12.30 -1.16 -7.00
N GLY A 83 -12.13 -2.41 -7.44
CA GLY A 83 -12.34 -2.87 -8.81
C GLY A 83 -13.81 -3.08 -9.19
N TYR A 84 -14.49 -2.00 -9.56
CA TYR A 84 -15.73 -2.00 -10.34
C TYR A 84 -15.56 -1.17 -11.62
N VAL A 85 -16.51 -1.27 -12.57
CA VAL A 85 -16.41 -0.59 -13.87
C VAL A 85 -16.27 0.94 -13.67
N GLY A 86 -15.19 1.51 -14.20
CA GLY A 86 -14.86 2.93 -14.05
C GLY A 86 -14.16 3.30 -12.74
N ALA A 87 -13.63 2.32 -12.01
CA ALA A 87 -12.68 2.54 -10.93
C ALA A 87 -11.33 3.02 -11.46
N GLU A 88 -10.56 3.67 -10.58
CA GLU A 88 -9.17 4.10 -10.83
C GLU A 88 -8.21 3.14 -10.08
N PRO A 89 -8.16 1.83 -10.44
CA PRO A 89 -7.57 0.79 -9.60
C PRO A 89 -6.07 0.98 -9.36
N GLU A 90 -5.33 1.43 -10.37
CA GLU A 90 -3.89 1.71 -10.25
C GLU A 90 -3.61 2.83 -9.25
N VAL A 91 -4.42 3.90 -9.28
CA VAL A 91 -4.28 5.03 -8.36
C VAL A 91 -4.66 4.60 -6.95
N SER A 92 -5.80 3.94 -6.78
CA SER A 92 -6.27 3.45 -5.48
C SER A 92 -5.26 2.47 -4.86
N LEU A 93 -4.73 1.53 -5.65
CA LEU A 93 -3.72 0.57 -5.20
C LEU A 93 -2.43 1.29 -4.81
N THR A 94 -1.92 2.19 -5.65
CA THR A 94 -0.70 2.93 -5.36
C THR A 94 -0.84 3.80 -4.11
N ALA A 95 -1.99 4.46 -3.92
CA ALA A 95 -2.30 5.22 -2.71
C ALA A 95 -2.37 4.31 -1.47
N PHE A 96 -3.00 3.14 -1.58
CA PHE A 96 -3.07 2.18 -0.49
C PHE A 96 -1.69 1.65 -0.08
N VAL A 97 -0.86 1.27 -1.06
CA VAL A 97 0.51 0.80 -0.81
C VAL A 97 1.36 1.92 -0.20
N LEU A 98 1.24 3.17 -0.69
CA LEU A 98 1.96 4.31 -0.13
C LEU A 98 1.64 4.52 1.35
N VAL A 99 0.36 4.43 1.75
CA VAL A 99 -0.03 4.48 3.17
C VAL A 99 0.65 3.36 3.96
N ALA A 100 0.64 2.13 3.46
CA ALA A 100 1.29 1.01 4.14
C ALA A 100 2.81 1.23 4.32
N LEU A 101 3.49 1.78 3.30
CA LEU A 101 4.92 2.10 3.37
C LEU A 101 5.23 3.21 4.38
N GLU A 102 4.39 4.26 4.46
CA GLU A 102 4.54 5.33 5.45
C GLU A 102 4.32 4.83 6.88
N GLU A 103 3.30 4.00 7.12
CA GLU A 103 3.05 3.39 8.43
C GLU A 103 4.22 2.48 8.88
N ALA A 104 4.85 1.78 7.93
CA ALA A 104 6.01 0.93 8.20
C ALA A 104 7.34 1.69 8.25
N LYS A 105 7.38 2.99 7.87
CA LYS A 105 8.63 3.76 7.70
C LYS A 105 9.46 3.81 8.96
N GLY A 106 8.83 4.03 10.12
CA GLY A 106 9.52 4.10 11.40
C GLY A 106 10.23 2.79 11.80
N ILE A 107 9.75 1.66 11.28
CA ILE A 107 10.28 0.32 11.56
C ILE A 107 11.34 -0.04 10.52
N CYS A 108 11.10 0.24 9.25
CA CYS A 108 11.87 -0.31 8.14
C CYS A 108 12.90 0.63 7.51
N LYS A 109 12.99 1.90 7.94
CA LYS A 109 13.96 2.87 7.39
C LYS A 109 15.41 2.37 7.41
N ASP A 110 15.80 1.63 8.45
CA ASP A 110 17.18 1.15 8.63
C ASP A 110 17.39 -0.25 8.01
N HIS A 111 16.30 -0.91 7.59
CA HIS A 111 16.31 -2.25 6.97
C HIS A 111 16.17 -2.20 5.44
N VAL A 112 15.54 -1.15 4.90
CA VAL A 112 15.20 -1.03 3.48
C VAL A 112 15.65 0.33 2.95
N ASN A 113 16.89 0.41 2.46
CA ASN A 113 17.51 1.64 1.96
C ASN A 113 16.73 2.32 0.81
N SER A 114 15.97 1.56 0.03
CA SER A 114 15.17 2.07 -1.11
C SER A 114 13.80 2.62 -0.71
N LEU A 115 13.44 2.57 0.58
CA LEU A 115 12.11 2.92 1.08
C LEU A 115 11.75 4.38 0.80
N GLU A 116 12.61 5.33 1.18
CA GLU A 116 12.31 6.76 0.98
C GLU A 116 12.22 7.11 -0.51
N GLY A 117 13.09 6.54 -1.34
CA GLY A 117 13.04 6.71 -2.79
C GLY A 117 11.73 6.16 -3.38
N SER A 118 11.27 5.01 -2.91
CA SER A 118 10.00 4.40 -3.33
C SER A 118 8.79 5.26 -2.96
N ILE A 119 8.73 5.70 -1.70
CA ILE A 119 7.70 6.63 -1.19
C ILE A 119 7.66 7.90 -2.04
N ASN A 120 8.84 8.46 -2.37
CA ASN A 120 8.93 9.68 -3.16
C ASN A 120 8.38 9.51 -4.58
N ARG A 121 8.71 8.42 -5.28
CA ARG A 121 8.17 8.14 -6.61
C ARG A 121 6.65 7.94 -6.60
N ALA A 122 6.15 7.13 -5.67
CA ALA A 122 4.72 6.85 -5.56
C ALA A 122 3.93 8.13 -5.24
N SER A 123 4.41 8.94 -4.29
CA SER A 123 3.78 10.21 -3.93
C SER A 123 3.83 11.24 -5.06
N GLU A 124 4.87 11.26 -5.89
CA GLU A 124 4.93 12.09 -7.09
C GLU A 124 3.92 11.67 -8.16
N TYR A 125 3.82 10.37 -8.45
CA TYR A 125 2.80 9.83 -9.35
C TYR A 125 1.40 10.25 -8.88
N LEU A 126 1.06 10.00 -7.62
CA LEU A 126 -0.24 10.35 -7.04
C LEU A 126 -0.51 11.86 -7.10
N SER A 127 0.49 12.68 -6.81
CA SER A 127 0.38 14.14 -6.87
C SER A 127 0.00 14.63 -8.28
N ARG A 128 0.58 14.02 -9.32
CA ARG A 128 0.27 14.35 -10.73
C ARG A 128 -1.14 13.92 -11.12
N ARG A 129 -1.62 12.78 -10.59
CA ARG A 129 -2.96 12.25 -10.88
C ARG A 129 -4.07 12.93 -10.08
N TYR A 130 -3.76 13.46 -8.90
CA TYR A 130 -4.73 13.91 -7.89
C TYR A 130 -5.82 14.87 -8.43
N GLN A 131 -5.46 15.85 -9.26
CA GLN A 131 -6.42 16.82 -9.79
C GLN A 131 -7.39 16.24 -10.83
N SER A 132 -7.03 15.12 -11.46
CA SER A 132 -7.83 14.44 -12.48
C SER A 132 -8.75 13.36 -11.93
N LEU A 133 -8.65 13.07 -10.62
CA LEU A 133 -9.44 12.02 -9.98
C LEU A 133 -10.91 12.42 -9.90
N ALA A 134 -11.78 11.48 -10.26
CA ALA A 134 -13.22 11.69 -10.29
C ALA A 134 -13.96 10.94 -9.18
N ARG A 135 -13.36 9.90 -8.61
CA ARG A 135 -14.03 9.02 -7.64
C ARG A 135 -13.79 9.49 -6.21
N PRO A 136 -14.85 9.75 -5.42
CA PRO A 136 -14.70 10.20 -4.03
C PRO A 136 -13.80 9.29 -3.19
N TYR A 137 -13.93 7.96 -3.35
CA TYR A 137 -13.09 6.99 -2.66
C TYR A 137 -11.60 7.15 -3.01
N THR A 138 -11.27 7.17 -4.31
CA THR A 138 -9.88 7.32 -4.77
C THR A 138 -9.30 8.67 -4.39
N VAL A 139 -10.11 9.74 -4.45
CA VAL A 139 -9.75 11.08 -4.00
C VAL A 139 -9.42 11.08 -2.51
N ALA A 140 -10.30 10.55 -1.66
CA ALA A 140 -10.09 10.52 -0.22
C ALA A 140 -8.84 9.71 0.14
N LEU A 141 -8.68 8.52 -0.42
CA LEU A 141 -7.52 7.67 -0.16
C LEU A 141 -6.21 8.34 -0.64
N THR A 142 -6.22 8.93 -1.84
CA THR A 142 -5.05 9.63 -2.39
C THR A 142 -4.72 10.88 -1.57
N SER A 143 -5.72 11.64 -1.14
CA SER A 143 -5.51 12.83 -0.31
C SER A 143 -4.86 12.47 1.02
N TYR A 144 -5.28 11.37 1.64
CA TYR A 144 -4.71 10.89 2.89
C TYR A 144 -3.25 10.44 2.69
N ALA A 145 -2.98 9.66 1.63
CA ALA A 145 -1.62 9.23 1.30
C ALA A 145 -0.68 10.43 1.01
N LEU A 146 -1.17 11.45 0.30
CA LEU A 146 -0.41 12.68 0.04
C LEU A 146 -0.22 13.54 1.30
N ALA A 147 -1.19 13.55 2.22
CA ALA A 147 -1.07 14.25 3.49
C ALA A 147 0.03 13.63 4.37
N LEU A 148 0.10 12.30 4.45
CA LEU A 148 1.15 11.58 5.18
C LEU A 148 2.57 11.91 4.68
N THR A 149 2.71 12.15 3.37
CA THR A 149 3.99 12.49 2.73
C THR A 149 4.28 13.99 2.64
N GLY A 150 3.38 14.84 3.16
CA GLY A 150 3.50 16.31 3.05
C GLY A 150 3.38 16.85 1.62
N LYS A 151 2.91 16.05 0.65
CA LYS A 151 2.76 16.43 -0.77
C LYS A 151 1.35 16.86 -1.15
N LEU A 152 0.41 16.94 -0.20
CA LEU A 152 -0.94 17.43 -0.46
C LEU A 152 -0.93 18.96 -0.68
N LYS A 153 -0.92 19.38 -1.95
CA LYS A 153 -0.81 20.81 -2.34
C LYS A 153 -2.15 21.55 -2.52
N SER A 154 -3.31 20.89 -2.40
CA SER A 154 -4.59 21.55 -2.69
C SER A 154 -5.80 20.97 -1.97
N GLU A 155 -6.48 21.82 -1.18
CA GLU A 155 -7.80 21.56 -0.62
C GLU A 155 -8.93 21.64 -1.67
N LYS A 156 -8.66 22.22 -2.85
CA LYS A 156 -9.68 22.43 -3.90
C LYS A 156 -10.33 21.12 -4.38
N VAL A 157 -9.60 20.02 -4.37
CA VAL A 157 -10.13 18.70 -4.76
C VAL A 157 -11.00 18.11 -3.65
N LEU A 158 -10.60 18.24 -2.38
CA LEU A 158 -11.43 17.82 -1.23
C LEU A 158 -12.77 18.58 -1.21
N MET A 159 -12.73 19.89 -1.48
CA MET A 159 -13.92 20.74 -1.52
C MET A 159 -14.89 20.41 -2.67
N LYS A 160 -14.43 19.79 -3.78
CA LYS A 160 -15.31 19.39 -4.88
C LYS A 160 -16.29 18.27 -4.52
N PHE A 161 -16.01 17.48 -3.49
CA PHE A 161 -16.81 16.32 -3.07
C PHE A 161 -17.54 16.54 -1.73
N SER A 162 -17.53 17.77 -1.20
CA SER A 162 -18.16 18.14 0.08
C SER A 162 -19.62 18.62 -0.05
N LYS A 163 -20.37 18.13 -1.04
CA LYS A 163 -21.80 18.46 -1.23
C LYS A 163 -22.64 17.20 -1.26
#